data_AF-A0A0A0DU68-F1
#
_entry.id   AF-A0A0A0DU68-F1
#
_cell.length_a   1.000
_cell.length_b   1.000
_cell.length_c   1.000
_cell.angle_alpha   90.00
_cell.angle_beta   90.00
_cell.angle_gamma   90.00
#
_symmetry.space_group_name_H-M   'P 1'
#
loop_
_entity.id
_entity.type
_entity.pdbx_description
1 polymer ?
#
loop_
_entity_poly.entity_id
_entity_poly.type
_entity_poly.pdbx_seq_one_letter_code
_entity_poly.pdbx_strand_id
1 'polypeptide(L)'
;MLEALRGLGYSTAAALADVIDNSISAGAGEVHVDFTWDGQNSRIAVLDDGRGMDDGELESAMRLGDKNPLDARAAHDLGRFGMGLKTASFSQCRRLTVATVKDGSASCLRWDLDELAANPESGWLLFEGPAPGSKPFIASLKGKTAGTLVLWETLDRVVTPGYTSDDYHDLIDNVESHLAMVFHRLLQGPRAKLRLLLNGSPVAPWDPFMSGHPAKPWASPTTNHPTDYGVVSVQCHVLPHRDKLTNAEFEASGGPAGWTAQQGFYVYRNERLLVAGGWLGLGNSRAWNREEAHRLARIRLDIPNTADADWKIDVRKSTARPPISLRPWLMSLAENTRERARHVFAYRGTPTPAQGNTPVEQVWRIDRVKAGMRYRIDEKHASVAAVLANVGELQPLVRAMLRVIEETVPVQRIWLDTAENKETPRTGFEGEPNAAVIEVAQVLFDDLIERKGLSIEEARKSMARTEPFQKYPALVAKLGSEK
;
A
#
# COMPACT_ATOMS: atom_id res chain seq x y z
N MET A 1 14.12 28.47 19.44
CA MET A 1 12.80 28.26 18.79
C MET A 1 12.94 27.69 17.37
N LEU A 2 13.79 28.24 16.48
CA LEU A 2 14.09 27.65 15.15
C LEU A 2 14.51 26.18 15.23
N GLU A 3 15.52 25.86 16.04
CA GLU A 3 15.97 24.47 16.23
C GLU A 3 14.86 23.53 16.71
N ALA A 4 13.87 24.03 17.48
CA ALA A 4 12.72 23.24 17.91
C ALA A 4 11.72 22.97 16.76
N LEU A 5 11.52 23.93 15.84
CA LEU A 5 10.67 23.75 14.65
C LEU A 5 11.22 22.68 13.69
N ARG A 6 12.53 22.44 13.73
CA ARG A 6 13.18 21.37 12.95
C ARG A 6 12.81 19.99 13.49
N GLY A 7 12.49 19.84 14.78
CA GLY A 7 12.27 18.56 15.46
C GLY A 7 10.96 17.83 15.13
N LEU A 8 10.20 18.24 14.12
CA LEU A 8 8.85 17.74 13.85
C LEU A 8 8.79 16.32 13.25
N GLY A 9 9.94 15.66 13.00
CA GLY A 9 9.99 14.25 12.62
C GLY A 9 9.45 13.95 11.22
N TYR A 10 9.76 14.81 10.24
CA TYR A 10 9.53 14.53 8.82
C TYR A 10 10.60 13.58 8.28
N SER A 11 10.19 12.62 7.44
CA SER A 11 11.12 12.01 6.49
C SER A 11 11.37 12.98 5.32
N THR A 12 12.49 12.83 4.63
CA THR A 12 12.81 13.63 3.43
C THR A 12 11.70 13.54 2.39
N ALA A 13 11.17 12.34 2.16
CA ALA A 13 10.08 12.11 1.22
C ALA A 13 8.78 12.86 1.60
N ALA A 14 8.41 12.85 2.89
CA ALA A 14 7.24 13.58 3.37
C ALA A 14 7.45 15.10 3.29
N ALA A 15 8.66 15.58 3.60
CA ALA A 15 9.01 16.99 3.49
C ALA A 15 8.94 17.49 2.04
N LEU A 16 9.45 16.71 1.08
CA LEU A 16 9.35 17.04 -0.35
C LEU A 16 7.91 16.99 -0.85
N ALA A 17 7.12 16.01 -0.42
CA ALA A 17 5.69 15.95 -0.75
C ALA A 17 4.93 17.19 -0.27
N ASP A 18 5.31 17.75 0.89
CA ASP A 18 4.76 19.01 1.40
C ASP A 18 5.16 20.24 0.57
N VAL A 19 6.37 20.25 -0.01
CA VAL A 19 6.78 21.31 -0.95
C VAL A 19 6.00 21.20 -2.25
N ILE A 20 5.88 19.99 -2.80
CA ILE A 20 5.14 19.70 -4.05
C ILE A 20 3.64 20.04 -3.89
N ASP A 21 3.05 19.81 -2.71
CA ASP A 21 1.67 20.23 -2.42
C ASP A 21 1.47 21.75 -2.62
N ASN A 22 2.49 22.58 -2.33
CA ASN A 22 2.42 24.03 -2.58
C ASN A 22 2.49 24.34 -4.08
N SER A 23 3.32 23.63 -4.84
CA SER A 23 3.39 23.76 -6.30
C SER A 23 2.05 23.42 -6.96
N ILE A 24 1.39 22.32 -6.53
CA ILE A 24 0.04 21.97 -7.00
C ILE A 24 -0.99 23.05 -6.62
N SER A 25 -0.91 23.59 -5.40
CA SER A 25 -1.76 24.70 -4.95
C SER A 25 -1.48 26.01 -5.70
N ALA A 26 -0.28 26.16 -6.26
CA ALA A 26 0.12 27.24 -7.15
C ALA A 26 -0.41 27.04 -8.59
N GLY A 27 -1.00 25.88 -8.90
CA GLY A 27 -1.52 25.53 -10.21
C GLY A 27 -0.47 24.91 -11.15
N ALA A 28 0.66 24.41 -10.61
CA ALA A 28 1.70 23.79 -11.41
C ALA A 28 1.19 22.52 -12.10
N GLY A 29 1.46 22.41 -13.40
CA GLY A 29 1.25 21.21 -14.20
C GLY A 29 2.50 20.33 -14.26
N GLU A 30 3.68 20.90 -14.03
CA GLU A 30 4.96 20.22 -14.04
C GLU A 30 5.82 20.62 -12.83
N VAL A 31 6.39 19.62 -12.15
CA VAL A 31 7.29 19.81 -11.01
C VAL A 31 8.53 18.94 -11.19
N HIS A 32 9.71 19.54 -11.02
CA HIS A 32 11.01 18.87 -11.09
C HIS A 32 11.62 18.86 -9.69
N VAL A 33 12.06 17.69 -9.24
CA VAL A 33 12.82 17.51 -8.01
C VAL A 33 14.22 17.03 -8.38
N ASP A 34 15.21 17.89 -8.18
CA ASP A 34 16.59 17.64 -8.55
C ASP A 34 17.46 17.48 -7.30
N PHE A 35 18.05 16.31 -7.15
CA PHE A 35 19.04 15.97 -6.15
C PHE A 35 20.44 16.16 -6.75
N THR A 36 21.34 16.81 -6.03
CA THR A 36 22.75 16.88 -6.43
C THR A 36 23.64 16.43 -5.28
N TRP A 37 24.38 15.35 -5.51
CA TRP A 37 25.42 14.87 -4.61
C TRP A 37 26.70 15.69 -4.75
N ASP A 38 27.17 16.25 -3.64
CA ASP A 38 28.46 16.93 -3.50
C ASP A 38 28.97 16.84 -2.05
N GLY A 39 28.90 15.63 -1.48
CA GLY A 39 29.20 15.41 -0.06
C GLY A 39 28.39 16.34 0.85
N GLN A 40 29.04 17.06 1.74
CA GLN A 40 28.38 18.00 2.66
C GLN A 40 27.75 19.22 1.97
N ASN A 41 28.13 19.51 0.71
CA ASN A 41 27.57 20.57 -0.11
C ASN A 41 26.42 20.09 -1.00
N SER A 42 25.94 18.86 -0.81
CA SER A 42 24.78 18.32 -1.51
C SER A 42 23.56 19.24 -1.34
N ARG A 43 22.70 19.26 -2.35
CA ARG A 43 21.51 20.12 -2.40
C ARG A 43 20.32 19.40 -3.01
N ILE A 44 19.12 19.90 -2.69
CA ILE A 44 17.87 19.46 -3.31
C ILE A 44 17.12 20.69 -3.81
N ALA A 45 16.67 20.69 -5.05
CA ALA A 45 15.87 21.75 -5.64
C ALA A 45 14.50 21.23 -6.07
N VAL A 46 13.44 21.98 -5.80
CA VAL A 46 12.09 21.74 -6.33
C VAL A 46 11.71 22.92 -7.20
N LEU A 47 11.57 22.70 -8.50
CA LEU A 47 11.17 23.70 -9.49
C LEU A 47 9.76 23.40 -10.00
N ASP A 48 8.89 24.39 -9.98
CA ASP A 48 7.54 24.29 -10.54
C ASP A 48 7.25 25.38 -11.59
N ASP A 49 6.27 25.07 -12.45
CA ASP A 49 5.72 25.97 -13.46
C ASP A 49 4.42 26.67 -13.01
N GLY A 50 4.20 26.75 -11.69
CA GLY A 50 3.03 27.43 -11.12
C GLY A 50 3.05 28.93 -11.33
N ARG A 51 2.03 29.62 -10.79
CA ARG A 51 1.83 31.08 -10.99
C ARG A 51 2.95 31.99 -10.44
N GLY A 52 3.87 31.45 -9.64
CA GLY A 52 4.88 32.24 -8.92
C GLY A 52 4.30 33.14 -7.83
N MET A 53 5.15 34.01 -7.29
CA MET A 53 4.82 35.01 -6.27
C MET A 53 5.48 36.34 -6.62
N ASP A 54 4.81 37.45 -6.31
CA ASP A 54 5.49 38.75 -6.23
C ASP A 54 6.25 38.90 -4.90
N ASP A 55 6.94 40.03 -4.73
CA ASP A 55 7.79 40.28 -3.57
C ASP A 55 7.04 40.22 -2.24
N GLY A 56 5.86 40.83 -2.17
CA GLY A 56 5.02 40.83 -0.97
C GLY A 56 4.40 39.45 -0.68
N GLU A 57 3.97 38.74 -1.72
CA GLU A 57 3.52 37.35 -1.59
C GLU A 57 4.64 36.43 -1.09
N LEU A 58 5.87 36.61 -1.58
CA LEU A 58 7.03 35.84 -1.14
C LEU A 58 7.41 36.14 0.31
N GLU A 59 7.40 37.42 0.71
CA GLU A 59 7.66 37.83 2.10
C GLU A 59 6.62 37.18 3.04
N SER A 60 5.33 37.27 2.70
CA SER A 60 4.24 36.61 3.42
C SER A 60 4.42 35.09 3.47
N ALA A 61 4.77 34.46 2.34
CA ALA A 61 5.00 33.01 2.27
C ALA A 61 6.19 32.57 3.12
N MET A 62 7.23 33.40 3.27
CA MET A 62 8.44 33.12 4.04
C MET A 62 8.32 33.49 5.52
N ARG A 63 7.34 34.32 5.89
CA ARG A 63 7.04 34.67 7.29
C ARG A 63 6.41 33.48 8.03
N LEU A 64 6.85 33.26 9.27
CA LEU A 64 6.31 32.19 10.13
C LEU A 64 4.98 32.61 10.75
N GLY A 65 3.94 31.79 10.59
CA GLY A 65 2.64 31.99 11.23
C GLY A 65 1.71 33.00 10.57
N ASP A 66 1.98 33.39 9.31
CA ASP A 66 1.27 34.49 8.63
C ASP A 66 -0.17 34.15 8.20
N LYS A 67 -0.49 32.86 7.95
CA LYS A 67 -1.84 32.42 7.57
C LYS A 67 -2.64 31.93 8.77
N ASN A 68 -3.85 32.47 8.95
CA ASN A 68 -4.78 31.97 9.97
C ASN A 68 -5.39 30.64 9.52
N PRO A 69 -5.25 29.54 10.30
CA PRO A 69 -5.85 28.24 9.96
C PRO A 69 -7.38 28.23 9.84
N LEU A 70 -8.05 29.33 10.23
CA LEU A 70 -9.50 29.52 10.18
C LEU A 70 -10.00 30.21 8.90
N ASP A 71 -9.10 30.70 8.04
CA ASP A 71 -9.50 31.38 6.80
C ASP A 71 -10.16 30.42 5.80
N ALA A 72 -11.13 30.92 5.03
CA ALA A 72 -11.86 30.15 4.04
C ALA A 72 -10.92 29.67 2.91
N ARG A 73 -10.92 28.36 2.63
CA ARG A 73 -9.98 27.71 1.70
C ARG A 73 -10.55 27.60 0.29
N ALA A 74 -9.68 27.72 -0.71
CA ALA A 74 -10.03 27.37 -2.08
C ALA A 74 -10.25 25.85 -2.20
N ALA A 75 -11.15 25.43 -3.09
CA ALA A 75 -11.53 24.03 -3.24
C ALA A 75 -10.38 23.10 -3.68
N HIS A 76 -9.26 23.64 -4.18
CA HIS A 76 -8.10 22.87 -4.64
C HIS A 76 -6.87 22.99 -3.72
N ASP A 77 -6.96 23.73 -2.61
CA ASP A 77 -5.83 23.93 -1.69
C ASP A 77 -5.47 22.63 -0.94
N LEU A 78 -4.17 22.30 -0.90
CA LEU A 78 -3.61 21.15 -0.19
C LEU A 78 -2.92 21.55 1.14
N GLY A 79 -2.76 22.85 1.42
CA GLY A 79 -2.19 23.38 2.65
C GLY A 79 -3.23 23.67 3.75
N ARG A 80 -2.80 23.72 5.01
CA ARG A 80 -3.65 24.16 6.15
C ARG A 80 -2.98 25.13 7.10
N PHE A 81 -1.73 24.87 7.48
CA PHE A 81 -1.11 25.53 8.64
C PHE A 81 -0.25 26.75 8.30
N GLY A 82 -0.08 27.10 7.01
CA GLY A 82 0.84 28.16 6.59
C GLY A 82 2.31 27.92 6.97
N MET A 83 2.64 26.78 7.55
CA MET A 83 3.96 26.41 8.06
C MET A 83 4.65 25.34 7.22
N GLY A 84 3.91 24.61 6.38
CA GLY A 84 4.36 23.39 5.69
C GLY A 84 5.70 23.57 4.96
N LEU A 85 5.83 24.57 4.08
CA LEU A 85 7.08 24.87 3.39
C LEU A 85 8.27 24.99 4.35
N LYS A 86 8.12 25.80 5.40
CA LYS A 86 9.23 26.16 6.30
C LYS A 86 9.58 25.00 7.22
N THR A 87 8.59 24.38 7.85
CA THR A 87 8.84 23.25 8.77
C THR A 87 9.32 22.01 8.04
N ALA A 88 8.79 21.73 6.84
CA ALA A 88 9.32 20.67 5.98
C ALA A 88 10.78 20.95 5.61
N SER A 89 11.08 22.15 5.09
CA SER A 89 12.45 22.51 4.69
C SER A 89 13.44 22.47 5.85
N PHE A 90 13.15 23.16 6.96
CA PHE A 90 14.07 23.23 8.11
C PHE A 90 14.28 21.87 8.80
N SER A 91 13.36 20.92 8.61
CA SER A 91 13.56 19.55 9.09
C SER A 91 14.64 18.78 8.30
N GLN A 92 15.00 19.26 7.10
CA GLN A 92 15.98 18.62 6.21
C GLN A 92 17.26 19.45 6.03
N CYS A 93 17.16 20.78 6.03
CA CYS A 93 18.26 21.68 5.70
C CYS A 93 18.43 22.82 6.71
N ARG A 94 19.61 23.45 6.71
CA ARG A 94 19.88 24.70 7.47
C ARG A 94 19.73 25.95 6.62
N ARG A 95 19.70 25.82 5.30
CA ARG A 95 19.54 26.92 4.37
C ARG A 95 18.41 26.65 3.38
N LEU A 96 17.38 27.49 3.44
CA LEU A 96 16.22 27.46 2.56
C LEU A 96 16.22 28.73 1.73
N THR A 97 16.39 28.60 0.42
CA THR A 97 16.24 29.70 -0.53
C THR A 97 14.96 29.47 -1.35
N VAL A 98 14.13 30.50 -1.50
CA VAL A 98 12.97 30.49 -2.39
C VAL A 98 13.16 31.59 -3.41
N ALA A 99 13.33 31.20 -4.67
CA ALA A 99 13.34 32.09 -5.81
C ALA A 99 12.04 31.90 -6.60
N THR A 100 11.45 32.98 -7.09
CA THR A 100 10.16 32.92 -7.76
C THR A 100 10.09 34.00 -8.83
N VAL A 101 9.30 33.73 -9.87
CA VAL A 101 9.03 34.69 -10.94
C VAL A 101 7.52 34.80 -11.11
N LYS A 102 7.01 36.02 -11.18
CA LYS A 102 5.61 36.32 -11.50
C LYS A 102 5.56 37.49 -12.47
N ASP A 103 4.84 37.32 -13.58
CA ASP A 103 4.76 38.29 -14.68
C ASP A 103 6.15 38.77 -15.16
N GLY A 104 7.12 37.85 -15.17
CA GLY A 104 8.52 38.11 -15.56
C GLY A 104 9.38 38.84 -14.51
N SER A 105 8.81 39.24 -13.37
CA SER A 105 9.54 39.86 -12.26
C SER A 105 10.02 38.79 -11.28
N ALA A 106 11.31 38.82 -10.94
CA ALA A 106 11.92 37.83 -10.06
C ALA A 106 12.12 38.37 -8.63
N SER A 107 11.72 37.59 -7.64
CA SER A 107 11.99 37.82 -6.21
C SER A 107 12.70 36.61 -5.62
N CYS A 108 13.55 36.84 -4.61
CA CYS A 108 14.31 35.78 -3.97
C CYS A 108 14.58 36.10 -2.51
N LEU A 109 14.17 35.20 -1.61
CA LEU A 109 14.39 35.32 -0.18
C LEU A 109 15.00 34.03 0.38
N ARG A 110 15.79 34.15 1.44
CA ARG A 110 16.49 33.05 2.08
C ARG A 110 16.40 33.10 3.60
N TRP A 111 16.19 31.91 4.18
CA TRP A 111 16.48 31.62 5.57
C TRP A 111 17.82 30.90 5.67
N ASP A 112 18.74 31.41 6.49
CA ASP A 112 20.01 30.75 6.83
C ASP A 112 20.13 30.63 8.36
N LEU A 113 20.01 29.40 8.86
CA LEU A 113 20.02 29.14 10.30
C LEU A 113 21.40 29.31 10.93
N ASP A 114 22.47 29.19 10.16
CA ASP A 114 23.84 29.42 10.65
C ASP A 114 24.12 30.92 10.79
N GLU A 115 23.71 31.73 9.81
CA GLU A 115 23.83 33.20 9.89
C GLU A 115 22.99 33.79 11.04
N LEU A 116 21.80 33.25 11.28
CA LEU A 116 20.94 33.66 12.39
C LEU A 116 21.50 33.24 13.75
N ALA A 117 22.08 32.03 13.84
CA ALA A 117 22.72 31.57 15.06
C ALA A 117 23.98 32.39 15.41
N ALA A 118 24.69 32.88 14.39
CA ALA A 118 25.85 33.75 14.57
C ALA A 118 25.47 35.17 15.05
N ASN A 119 24.23 35.62 14.82
CA ASN A 119 23.77 36.97 15.19
C ASN A 119 22.45 36.95 15.99
N PRO A 120 22.44 36.44 17.25
CA PRO A 120 21.21 36.23 18.01
C PRO A 120 20.40 37.51 18.28
N GLU A 121 21.06 38.67 18.33
CA GLU A 121 20.41 39.97 18.58
C GLU A 121 19.65 40.50 17.37
N SER A 122 19.93 40.00 16.17
CA SER A 122 19.27 40.45 14.94
C SER A 122 17.84 39.92 14.80
N GLY A 123 17.39 39.04 15.69
CA GLY A 123 16.06 38.46 15.65
C GLY A 123 15.86 37.56 14.43
N TRP A 124 14.67 37.61 13.85
CA TRP A 124 14.22 36.71 12.78
C TRP A 124 14.42 37.36 11.41
N LEU A 125 15.68 37.61 11.04
CA LEU A 125 16.01 38.22 9.75
C LEU A 125 15.77 37.26 8.60
N LEU A 126 15.09 37.77 7.57
CA LEU A 126 14.97 37.14 6.26
C LEU A 126 15.97 37.83 5.32
N PHE A 127 16.78 37.05 4.61
CA PHE A 127 17.82 37.59 3.74
C PHE A 127 17.32 37.73 2.31
N GLU A 128 17.64 38.83 1.66
CA GLU A 128 17.41 39.01 0.23
C GLU A 128 18.44 38.23 -0.60
N GLY A 129 17.94 37.52 -1.62
CA GLY A 129 18.77 36.77 -2.57
C GLY A 129 19.28 35.40 -2.09
N PRO A 130 19.89 34.63 -3.02
CA PRO A 130 20.49 33.34 -2.71
C PRO A 130 21.78 33.51 -1.91
N ALA A 131 22.26 32.43 -1.28
CA ALA A 131 23.54 32.48 -0.57
C ALA A 131 24.70 32.81 -1.52
N PRO A 132 25.81 33.38 -0.99
CA PRO A 132 27.02 33.55 -1.78
C PRO A 132 27.43 32.22 -2.43
N GLY A 133 27.53 32.21 -3.76
CA GLY A 133 27.83 31.00 -4.55
C GLY A 133 26.61 30.22 -5.05
N SER A 134 25.41 30.46 -4.52
CA SER A 134 24.19 29.69 -4.84
C SER A 134 23.38 30.24 -6.02
N LYS A 135 23.77 31.41 -6.56
CA LYS A 135 23.12 32.03 -7.73
C LYS A 135 22.98 31.10 -8.96
N PRO A 136 23.98 30.25 -9.31
CA PRO A 136 23.83 29.30 -10.42
C PRO A 136 22.72 28.27 -10.19
N PHE A 137 22.40 27.92 -8.94
CA PHE A 137 21.42 26.87 -8.62
C PHE A 137 19.98 27.33 -8.85
N ILE A 138 19.73 28.64 -8.88
CA ILE A 138 18.41 29.22 -9.18
C ILE A 138 18.27 29.66 -10.66
N ALA A 139 19.28 29.37 -11.50
CA ALA A 139 19.33 29.87 -12.87
C ALA A 139 18.24 29.29 -13.80
N SER A 140 17.62 28.17 -13.43
CA SER A 140 16.53 27.54 -14.19
C SER A 140 15.25 28.40 -14.29
N LEU A 141 15.11 29.41 -13.42
CA LEU A 141 14.03 30.40 -13.49
C LEU A 141 14.32 31.55 -14.48
N LYS A 142 15.56 31.71 -14.93
CA LYS A 142 15.97 32.83 -15.77
C LYS A 142 15.19 32.81 -17.10
N GLY A 143 14.50 33.91 -17.40
CA GLY A 143 13.74 34.06 -18.65
C GLY A 143 12.36 33.40 -18.63
N LYS A 144 11.94 32.79 -17.51
CA LYS A 144 10.55 32.35 -17.33
C LYS A 144 9.65 33.54 -17.03
N THR A 145 8.36 33.41 -17.34
CA THR A 145 7.34 34.41 -16.99
C THR A 145 6.66 34.11 -15.65
N ALA A 146 6.65 32.83 -15.25
CA ALA A 146 6.11 32.36 -13.98
C ALA A 146 6.87 31.11 -13.49
N GLY A 147 6.82 30.85 -12.18
CA GLY A 147 7.31 29.62 -11.56
C GLY A 147 8.02 29.88 -10.23
N THR A 148 8.24 28.82 -9.46
CA THR A 148 8.94 28.90 -8.17
C THR A 148 10.00 27.81 -8.08
N LEU A 149 11.14 28.15 -7.47
CA LEU A 149 12.21 27.23 -7.12
C LEU A 149 12.47 27.31 -5.62
N VAL A 150 12.32 26.17 -4.96
CA VAL A 150 12.68 25.96 -3.56
C VAL A 150 13.99 25.20 -3.52
N LEU A 151 15.01 25.78 -2.90
CA LEU A 151 16.36 25.23 -2.81
C LEU A 151 16.72 24.94 -1.35
N TRP A 152 17.12 23.70 -1.11
CA TRP A 152 17.64 23.22 0.17
C TRP A 152 19.15 23.02 0.09
N GLU A 153 19.87 23.69 0.99
CA GLU A 153 21.32 23.64 1.12
C GLU A 153 21.72 23.39 2.57
N THR A 154 22.93 22.88 2.79
CA THR A 154 23.39 22.44 4.11
C THR A 154 22.43 21.40 4.71
N LEU A 155 22.39 20.23 4.06
CA LEU A 155 21.46 19.14 4.36
C LEU A 155 21.89 18.32 5.59
N ASP A 156 22.18 18.99 6.72
CA ASP A 156 22.77 18.41 7.95
C ASP A 156 21.99 17.22 8.55
N ARG A 157 20.72 17.05 8.20
CA ARG A 157 19.85 15.96 8.66
C ARG A 157 19.61 14.86 7.63
N VAL A 158 20.04 15.10 6.39
CA VAL A 158 19.97 14.12 5.30
C VAL A 158 21.35 13.53 5.07
N VAL A 159 22.37 14.40 4.91
CA VAL A 159 23.76 14.01 4.67
C VAL A 159 24.54 14.12 5.98
N THR A 160 24.48 13.06 6.79
CA THR A 160 25.18 12.98 8.07
C THR A 160 26.67 12.63 7.91
N PRO A 161 27.51 12.75 8.96
CA PRO A 161 28.89 12.27 8.89
C PRO A 161 28.96 10.80 8.48
N GLY A 162 29.78 10.49 7.46
CA GLY A 162 29.92 9.14 6.91
C GLY A 162 28.90 8.77 5.81
N TYR A 163 27.95 9.65 5.50
CA TYR A 163 26.97 9.43 4.43
C TYR A 163 27.68 9.36 3.07
N THR A 164 27.38 8.33 2.29
CA THR A 164 28.01 8.05 1.00
C THR A 164 27.12 8.42 -0.17
N SER A 165 27.68 8.33 -1.37
CA SER A 165 26.88 8.44 -2.60
C SER A 165 25.81 7.34 -2.67
N ASP A 166 26.10 6.11 -2.23
CA ASP A 166 25.16 4.99 -2.29
C ASP A 166 23.97 5.23 -1.35
N ASP A 167 24.22 5.70 -0.12
CA ASP A 167 23.16 6.09 0.81
C ASP A 167 22.24 7.19 0.23
N TYR A 168 22.82 8.12 -0.54
CA TYR A 168 22.08 9.19 -1.20
C TYR A 168 21.25 8.68 -2.38
N HIS A 169 21.71 7.67 -3.12
CA HIS A 169 20.89 7.00 -4.14
C HIS A 169 19.74 6.22 -3.51
N ASP A 170 19.99 5.47 -2.43
CA ASP A 170 18.95 4.76 -1.69
C ASP A 170 17.88 5.72 -1.16
N LEU A 171 18.29 6.92 -0.71
CA LEU A 171 17.36 7.98 -0.33
C LEU A 171 16.50 8.43 -1.51
N ILE A 172 17.09 8.65 -2.68
CA ILE A 172 16.37 9.07 -3.90
C ILE A 172 15.33 8.01 -4.29
N ASP A 173 15.68 6.73 -4.25
CA ASP A 173 14.75 5.62 -4.55
C ASP A 173 13.58 5.56 -3.56
N ASN A 174 13.86 5.80 -2.28
CA ASN A 174 12.82 5.90 -1.24
C ASN A 174 11.89 7.10 -1.45
N VAL A 175 12.46 8.24 -1.86
CA VAL A 175 11.69 9.45 -2.20
C VAL A 175 10.82 9.18 -3.42
N GLU A 176 11.37 8.60 -4.49
CA GLU A 176 10.62 8.25 -5.70
C GLU A 176 9.42 7.37 -5.38
N SER A 177 9.66 6.27 -4.66
CA SER A 177 8.63 5.30 -4.28
C SER A 177 7.52 5.92 -3.44
N HIS A 178 7.87 6.87 -2.56
CA HIS A 178 6.89 7.60 -1.76
C HIS A 178 6.08 8.58 -2.61
N LEU A 179 6.72 9.37 -3.46
CA LEU A 179 6.04 10.35 -4.33
C LEU A 179 5.13 9.65 -5.35
N ALA A 180 5.60 8.55 -5.93
CA ALA A 180 4.85 7.66 -6.80
C ALA A 180 3.53 7.19 -6.16
N MET A 181 3.58 6.79 -4.88
CA MET A 181 2.42 6.36 -4.11
C MET A 181 1.51 7.53 -3.72
N VAL A 182 2.09 8.64 -3.28
CA VAL A 182 1.35 9.76 -2.69
C VAL A 182 0.55 10.54 -3.75
N PHE A 183 1.17 10.77 -4.90
CA PHE A 183 0.60 11.56 -5.99
C PHE A 183 0.00 10.69 -7.10
N HIS A 184 -0.08 9.36 -6.92
CA HIS A 184 -0.43 8.42 -7.99
C HIS A 184 -1.69 8.80 -8.79
N ARG A 185 -2.73 9.34 -8.12
CA ARG A 185 -3.98 9.77 -8.77
C ARG A 185 -3.87 11.07 -9.56
N LEU A 186 -2.91 11.91 -9.23
CA LEU A 186 -2.59 13.15 -9.94
C LEU A 186 -1.66 12.90 -11.12
N LEU A 187 -0.82 11.86 -11.03
CA LEU A 187 0.12 11.43 -12.07
C LEU A 187 -0.52 10.53 -13.14
N GLN A 188 -1.69 9.94 -12.88
CA GLN A 188 -2.27 8.89 -13.74
C GLN A 188 -3.72 9.14 -14.15
N GLY A 189 -4.14 8.47 -15.24
CA GLY A 189 -5.51 8.46 -15.73
C GLY A 189 -5.79 9.50 -16.82
N PRO A 190 -7.02 9.53 -17.36
CA PRO A 190 -7.37 10.40 -18.50
C PRO A 190 -7.36 11.89 -18.18
N ARG A 191 -7.19 12.25 -16.90
CA ARG A 191 -7.12 13.62 -16.39
C ARG A 191 -5.90 13.81 -15.49
N ALA A 192 -4.77 13.16 -15.80
CA ALA A 192 -3.51 13.41 -15.11
C ALA A 192 -3.26 14.93 -15.07
N LYS A 193 -3.05 15.47 -13.86
CA LYS A 193 -2.96 16.91 -13.60
C LYS A 193 -1.53 17.37 -13.35
N LEU A 194 -0.63 16.43 -13.08
CA LEU A 194 0.73 16.70 -12.66
C LEU A 194 1.68 15.79 -13.42
N ARG A 195 2.74 16.37 -13.95
CA ARG A 195 3.94 15.67 -14.38
C ARG A 195 5.04 15.93 -13.35
N LEU A 196 5.45 14.87 -12.65
CA LEU A 196 6.49 14.94 -11.63
C LEU A 196 7.76 14.26 -12.16
N LEU A 197 8.88 14.98 -12.13
CA LEU A 197 10.18 14.47 -12.54
C LEU A 197 11.14 14.44 -11.35
N LEU A 198 11.90 13.37 -11.23
CA LEU A 198 12.97 13.20 -10.26
C LEU A 198 14.29 13.04 -11.01
N ASN A 199 15.23 13.98 -10.84
CA ASN A 199 16.48 14.04 -11.62
C ASN A 199 16.25 13.91 -13.14
N GLY A 200 15.20 14.56 -13.65
CA GLY A 200 14.80 14.52 -15.05
C GLY A 200 14.02 13.27 -15.51
N SER A 201 13.87 12.24 -14.67
CA SER A 201 13.09 11.04 -14.98
C SER A 201 11.65 11.16 -14.47
N PRO A 202 10.63 10.84 -15.29
CA PRO A 202 9.23 10.92 -14.86
C PRO A 202 8.92 9.85 -13.79
N VAL A 203 8.31 10.28 -12.69
CA VAL A 203 7.90 9.38 -11.60
C VAL A 203 6.70 8.55 -12.05
N ALA A 204 6.86 7.22 -12.08
CA ALA A 204 5.77 6.31 -12.41
C ALA A 204 4.76 6.22 -11.25
N PRO A 205 3.45 6.33 -11.51
CA PRO A 205 2.44 6.25 -10.45
C PRO A 205 2.34 4.84 -9.87
N TRP A 206 2.19 4.75 -8.54
CA TRP A 206 1.95 3.49 -7.85
C TRP A 206 0.50 3.39 -7.37
N ASP A 207 -0.32 2.55 -8.01
CA ASP A 207 -1.72 2.34 -7.62
C ASP A 207 -1.87 1.25 -6.55
N PRO A 208 -2.20 1.60 -5.28
CA PRO A 208 -2.37 0.62 -4.20
C PRO A 208 -3.56 -0.34 -4.41
N PHE A 209 -4.42 -0.06 -5.38
CA PHE A 209 -5.65 -0.82 -5.60
C PHE A 209 -5.57 -1.82 -6.74
N MET A 210 -4.47 -1.87 -7.50
CA MET A 210 -4.34 -2.69 -8.72
C MET A 210 -5.56 -2.54 -9.63
N SER A 211 -5.97 -1.29 -9.90
CA SER A 211 -7.17 -0.99 -10.67
C SER A 211 -7.05 -1.55 -12.08
N GLY A 212 -8.05 -2.31 -12.53
CA GLY A 212 -8.04 -2.92 -13.86
C GLY A 212 -7.29 -4.25 -13.98
N HIS A 213 -6.60 -4.71 -12.92
CA HIS A 213 -5.90 -6.01 -12.98
C HIS A 213 -6.90 -7.17 -13.14
N PRO A 214 -6.73 -8.07 -14.13
CA PRO A 214 -7.72 -9.09 -14.48
C PRO A 214 -7.96 -10.12 -13.36
N ALA A 215 -6.93 -10.39 -12.55
CA ALA A 215 -7.05 -11.31 -11.42
C ALA A 215 -7.61 -10.67 -10.14
N LYS A 216 -8.05 -9.40 -10.17
CA LYS A 216 -8.57 -8.70 -8.98
C LYS A 216 -9.87 -9.36 -8.50
N PRO A 217 -9.90 -9.97 -7.30
CA PRO A 217 -11.05 -10.75 -6.87
C PRO A 217 -12.31 -9.91 -6.66
N TRP A 218 -12.15 -8.69 -6.13
CA TRP A 218 -13.30 -7.89 -5.74
C TRP A 218 -13.00 -6.39 -5.58
N ALA A 219 -13.98 -5.58 -5.97
CA ALA A 219 -14.10 -4.18 -5.60
C ALA A 219 -15.57 -3.87 -5.30
N SER A 220 -15.84 -3.08 -4.26
CA SER A 220 -17.21 -2.60 -4.02
C SER A 220 -17.56 -1.46 -4.98
N PRO A 221 -18.86 -1.15 -5.16
CA PRO A 221 -19.28 0.17 -5.60
C PRO A 221 -18.75 1.25 -4.64
N THR A 222 -18.66 2.48 -5.12
CA THR A 222 -18.39 3.64 -4.26
C THR A 222 -19.62 3.96 -3.43
N THR A 223 -19.44 4.06 -2.11
CA THR A 223 -20.50 4.40 -1.16
C THR A 223 -20.21 5.76 -0.56
N ASN A 224 -21.23 6.62 -0.53
CA ASN A 224 -21.12 7.99 -0.05
C ASN A 224 -21.82 8.14 1.30
N HIS A 225 -21.22 8.91 2.20
CA HIS A 225 -21.79 9.28 3.48
C HIS A 225 -21.76 10.80 3.62
N PRO A 226 -22.93 11.47 3.61
CA PRO A 226 -23.01 12.91 3.89
C PRO A 226 -22.56 13.22 5.32
N THR A 227 -21.83 14.32 5.49
CA THR A 227 -21.49 14.91 6.79
C THR A 227 -21.68 16.42 6.73
N ASP A 228 -21.60 17.09 7.88
CA ASP A 228 -21.75 18.55 7.97
C ASP A 228 -20.64 19.32 7.22
N TYR A 229 -19.52 18.66 6.96
CA TYR A 229 -18.37 19.22 6.24
C TYR A 229 -18.24 18.66 4.82
N GLY A 230 -19.24 17.97 4.28
CA GLY A 230 -19.26 17.48 2.90
C GLY A 230 -19.41 15.96 2.77
N VAL A 231 -19.23 15.43 1.57
CA VAL A 231 -19.43 13.99 1.33
C VAL A 231 -18.13 13.23 1.52
N VAL A 232 -18.16 12.21 2.37
CA VAL A 232 -17.09 11.21 2.50
C VAL A 232 -17.43 10.03 1.60
N SER A 233 -16.49 9.59 0.76
CA SER A 233 -16.71 8.49 -0.19
C SER A 233 -15.77 7.32 0.10
N VAL A 234 -16.28 6.10 0.07
CA VAL A 234 -15.49 4.88 0.35
C VAL A 234 -15.65 3.86 -0.77
N GLN A 235 -14.53 3.24 -1.15
CA GLN A 235 -14.51 2.08 -2.03
C GLN A 235 -13.58 1.01 -1.46
N CYS A 236 -14.10 -0.21 -1.34
CA CYS A 236 -13.35 -1.34 -0.80
C CYS A 236 -12.77 -2.19 -1.93
N HIS A 237 -11.59 -2.75 -1.70
CA HIS A 237 -10.88 -3.58 -2.66
C HIS A 237 -10.22 -4.76 -1.95
N VAL A 238 -10.22 -5.91 -2.63
CA VAL A 238 -9.40 -7.06 -2.27
C VAL A 238 -8.47 -7.33 -3.43
N LEU A 239 -7.17 -7.39 -3.15
CA LEU A 239 -6.12 -7.61 -4.14
C LEU A 239 -5.96 -9.10 -4.50
N PRO A 240 -5.38 -9.43 -5.66
CA PRO A 240 -5.05 -10.81 -6.02
C PRO A 240 -4.08 -11.47 -5.03
N HIS A 241 -4.18 -12.78 -4.89
CA HIS A 241 -3.19 -13.57 -4.18
C HIS A 241 -1.88 -13.66 -4.98
N ARG A 242 -0.73 -13.93 -4.31
CA ARG A 242 0.60 -14.09 -4.94
C ARG A 242 0.59 -15.03 -6.16
N ASP A 243 -0.18 -16.11 -6.14
CA ASP A 243 -0.21 -17.11 -7.24
C ASP A 243 -0.88 -16.61 -8.51
N LYS A 244 -1.58 -15.48 -8.42
CA LYS A 244 -2.20 -14.82 -9.56
C LYS A 244 -1.35 -13.67 -10.08
N LEU A 245 -0.14 -13.51 -9.56
CA LEU A 245 0.80 -12.45 -9.88
C LEU A 245 2.13 -13.06 -10.31
N THR A 246 2.75 -12.45 -11.29
CA THR A 246 4.18 -12.67 -11.56
C THR A 246 5.02 -12.13 -10.40
N ASN A 247 6.28 -12.56 -10.29
CA ASN A 247 7.18 -12.03 -9.26
C ASN A 247 7.34 -10.49 -9.37
N ALA A 248 7.48 -9.97 -10.60
CA ALA A 248 7.60 -8.53 -10.83
C ALA A 248 6.33 -7.77 -10.40
N GLU A 249 5.14 -8.26 -10.72
CA GLU A 249 3.88 -7.64 -10.28
C GLU A 249 3.74 -7.69 -8.75
N PHE A 250 4.15 -8.79 -8.13
CA PHE A 250 4.10 -8.95 -6.67
C PHE A 250 5.05 -7.97 -5.98
N GLU A 251 6.28 -7.84 -6.45
CA GLU A 251 7.26 -6.89 -5.91
C GLU A 251 6.79 -5.45 -6.09
N ALA A 252 6.38 -5.08 -7.31
CA ALA A 252 5.88 -3.74 -7.62
C ALA A 252 4.65 -3.37 -6.78
N SER A 253 3.74 -4.30 -6.51
CA SER A 253 2.50 -4.03 -5.74
C SER A 253 2.71 -4.02 -4.21
N GLY A 254 3.90 -4.36 -3.72
CA GLY A 254 4.21 -4.37 -2.29
C GLY A 254 4.32 -2.97 -1.67
N GLY A 255 4.63 -1.96 -2.48
CA GLY A 255 4.84 -0.58 -2.05
C GLY A 255 6.05 -0.40 -1.11
N PRO A 256 6.34 0.83 -0.68
CA PRO A 256 7.61 1.17 0.01
C PRO A 256 7.88 0.39 1.32
N ALA A 257 6.82 -0.02 2.01
CA ALA A 257 6.91 -0.72 3.31
C ALA A 257 6.47 -2.20 3.24
N GLY A 258 6.27 -2.74 2.03
CA GLY A 258 5.83 -4.11 1.79
C GLY A 258 4.33 -4.36 2.01
N TRP A 259 3.87 -5.51 1.49
CA TRP A 259 2.44 -5.87 1.39
C TRP A 259 1.65 -5.73 2.69
N THR A 260 2.21 -6.19 3.81
CA THR A 260 1.53 -6.21 5.11
C THR A 260 1.32 -4.80 5.65
N ALA A 261 2.26 -3.88 5.41
CA ALA A 261 2.16 -2.48 5.82
C ALA A 261 1.06 -1.73 5.04
N GLN A 262 0.83 -2.16 3.79
CA GLN A 262 -0.11 -1.54 2.86
C GLN A 262 -1.57 -1.95 3.07
N GLN A 263 -1.90 -2.80 4.04
CA GLN A 263 -3.30 -3.16 4.29
C GLN A 263 -4.11 -2.03 4.92
N GLY A 264 -5.42 -1.98 4.63
CA GLY A 264 -6.36 -1.09 5.32
C GLY A 264 -6.73 0.18 4.54
N PHE A 265 -6.93 1.28 5.25
CA PHE A 265 -7.47 2.53 4.71
C PHE A 265 -6.40 3.39 4.02
N TYR A 266 -6.77 3.92 2.86
CA TYR A 266 -6.04 4.91 2.09
C TYR A 266 -6.87 6.19 2.08
N VAL A 267 -6.48 7.16 2.90
CA VAL A 267 -7.24 8.39 3.10
C VAL A 267 -6.75 9.44 2.11
N TYR A 268 -7.62 9.90 1.22
CA TYR A 268 -7.33 10.92 0.22
C TYR A 268 -8.08 12.20 0.50
N ARG A 269 -7.45 13.30 0.12
CA ARG A 269 -8.07 14.62 0.05
C ARG A 269 -7.62 15.27 -1.24
N ASN A 270 -8.55 15.71 -2.09
CA ASN A 270 -8.23 16.26 -3.42
C ASN A 270 -7.27 15.36 -4.23
N GLU A 271 -7.52 14.05 -4.27
CA GLU A 271 -6.68 13.05 -4.96
C GLU A 271 -5.27 12.85 -4.39
N ARG A 272 -4.82 13.69 -3.44
CA ARG A 272 -3.59 13.52 -2.67
C ARG A 272 -3.80 12.50 -1.54
N LEU A 273 -2.99 11.43 -1.54
CA LEU A 273 -3.03 10.41 -0.49
C LEU A 273 -2.40 10.95 0.80
N LEU A 274 -3.16 11.08 1.87
CA LEU A 274 -2.66 11.52 3.18
C LEU A 274 -2.10 10.32 3.96
N VAL A 275 -2.94 9.30 4.17
CA VAL A 275 -2.58 8.11 4.96
C VAL A 275 -2.58 6.87 4.08
N ALA A 276 -1.46 6.15 4.03
CA ALA A 276 -1.30 4.91 3.28
C ALA A 276 -1.42 3.67 4.19
N GLY A 277 -2.57 3.00 4.12
CA GLY A 277 -2.86 1.80 4.91
C GLY A 277 -3.09 2.07 6.40
N GLY A 278 -3.13 0.98 7.18
CA GLY A 278 -3.55 0.97 8.57
C GLY A 278 -5.07 0.99 8.76
N TRP A 279 -5.51 0.79 10.01
CA TRP A 279 -6.93 0.64 10.35
C TRP A 279 -7.51 1.87 11.05
N LEU A 280 -6.82 3.02 10.99
CA LEU A 280 -7.23 4.31 11.58
C LEU A 280 -7.55 4.24 13.10
N GLY A 281 -6.97 3.28 13.80
CA GLY A 281 -7.29 3.01 15.21
C GLY A 281 -8.70 2.46 15.44
N LEU A 282 -9.39 2.03 14.38
CA LEU A 282 -10.70 1.37 14.46
C LEU A 282 -10.57 -0.09 14.87
N GLY A 283 -11.63 -0.58 15.49
CA GLY A 283 -11.82 -1.98 15.85
C GLY A 283 -12.93 -2.12 16.90
N ASN A 284 -13.35 -3.35 17.17
CA ASN A 284 -14.43 -3.64 18.12
C ASN A 284 -13.92 -3.43 19.55
N SER A 285 -13.48 -4.50 20.21
CA SER A 285 -12.98 -4.44 21.58
C SER A 285 -11.56 -3.85 21.67
N ARG A 286 -10.78 -3.95 20.58
CA ARG A 286 -9.42 -3.43 20.44
C ARG A 286 -9.22 -2.95 19.00
N ALA A 287 -8.34 -1.97 18.81
CA ALA A 287 -7.93 -1.53 17.48
C ALA A 287 -7.37 -2.71 16.68
N TRP A 288 -7.70 -2.76 15.40
CA TRP A 288 -7.16 -3.78 14.50
C TRP A 288 -5.70 -3.50 14.18
N ASN A 289 -4.90 -4.58 14.22
CA ASN A 289 -3.49 -4.54 13.86
C ASN A 289 -3.31 -4.93 12.39
N ARG A 290 -2.10 -4.67 11.88
CA ARG A 290 -1.68 -5.17 10.58
C ARG A 290 -1.35 -6.65 10.73
N GLU A 291 -2.10 -7.50 10.03
CA GLU A 291 -1.98 -8.95 10.11
C GLU A 291 -1.83 -9.53 8.70
N GLU A 292 -1.05 -10.61 8.57
CA GLU A 292 -0.73 -11.20 7.27
C GLU A 292 -1.97 -11.68 6.51
N ALA A 293 -2.94 -12.26 7.23
CA ALA A 293 -4.21 -12.73 6.69
C ALA A 293 -5.05 -11.63 6.02
N HIS A 294 -4.78 -10.36 6.33
CA HIS A 294 -5.51 -9.20 5.80
C HIS A 294 -4.67 -8.37 4.83
N ARG A 295 -3.47 -8.84 4.43
CA ARG A 295 -2.54 -8.08 3.57
C ARG A 295 -3.11 -7.69 2.20
N LEU A 296 -4.19 -8.33 1.76
CA LEU A 296 -4.87 -8.07 0.48
C LEU A 296 -5.98 -7.02 0.59
N ALA A 297 -6.36 -6.58 1.80
CA ALA A 297 -7.41 -5.60 2.01
C ALA A 297 -6.91 -4.18 1.72
N ARG A 298 -7.63 -3.43 0.90
CA ARG A 298 -7.39 -2.00 0.61
C ARG A 298 -8.73 -1.26 0.63
N ILE A 299 -8.81 -0.12 1.32
CA ILE A 299 -10.03 0.67 1.42
C ILE A 299 -9.71 2.10 1.03
N ARG A 300 -10.18 2.54 -0.12
CA ARG A 300 -10.07 3.92 -0.57
C ARG A 300 -11.10 4.76 0.18
N LEU A 301 -10.66 5.87 0.76
CA LEU A 301 -11.49 6.77 1.55
C LEU A 301 -11.19 8.21 1.13
N ASP A 302 -12.10 8.86 0.42
CA ASP A 302 -12.00 10.24 -0.01
C ASP A 302 -12.74 11.15 0.97
N ILE A 303 -12.03 12.16 1.49
CA ILE A 303 -12.57 13.19 2.38
C ILE A 303 -12.52 14.58 1.69
N PRO A 304 -13.48 15.48 1.98
CA PRO A 304 -13.45 16.84 1.46
C PRO A 304 -12.41 17.70 2.19
N ASN A 305 -11.97 18.83 1.60
CA ASN A 305 -10.92 19.69 2.19
C ASN A 305 -11.31 20.33 3.52
N THR A 306 -12.60 20.50 3.72
CA THR A 306 -13.24 21.00 4.94
C THR A 306 -13.16 20.01 6.11
N ALA A 307 -12.82 18.74 5.87
CA ALA A 307 -12.84 17.68 6.87
C ALA A 307 -11.60 17.59 7.78
N ASP A 308 -10.51 18.31 7.47
CA ASP A 308 -9.23 18.17 8.18
C ASP A 308 -9.32 18.30 9.71
N ALA A 309 -10.21 19.17 10.20
CA ALA A 309 -10.36 19.42 11.65
C ALA A 309 -11.02 18.23 12.34
N ASP A 310 -12.13 17.76 11.79
CA ASP A 310 -12.88 16.61 12.26
C ASP A 310 -12.04 15.33 12.22
N TRP A 311 -11.20 15.19 11.20
CA TRP A 311 -10.32 14.05 11.00
C TRP A 311 -8.98 14.13 11.75
N LYS A 312 -8.75 15.22 12.49
CA LYS A 312 -7.54 15.46 13.29
C LYS A 312 -6.25 15.18 12.52
N ILE A 313 -6.17 15.68 11.29
CA ILE A 313 -5.02 15.47 10.41
C ILE A 313 -3.83 16.26 10.96
N ASP A 314 -2.72 15.57 11.23
CA ASP A 314 -1.51 16.21 11.75
C ASP A 314 -0.77 17.00 10.66
N VAL A 315 0.17 17.87 11.05
CA VAL A 315 0.91 18.73 10.10
C VAL A 315 1.66 17.90 9.05
N ARG A 316 2.16 16.72 9.45
CA ARG A 316 2.85 15.75 8.57
C ARG A 316 1.91 14.99 7.64
N LYS A 317 0.59 15.14 7.81
CA LYS A 317 -0.45 14.42 7.07
C LYS A 317 -0.32 12.90 7.15
N SER A 318 0.37 12.37 8.16
CA SER A 318 0.68 10.94 8.30
C SER A 318 -0.31 10.20 9.18
N THR A 319 -1.16 10.94 9.90
CA THR A 319 -2.21 10.37 10.75
C THR A 319 -3.56 11.00 10.47
N ALA A 320 -4.60 10.18 10.45
CA ALA A 320 -5.99 10.60 10.36
C ALA A 320 -6.82 9.79 11.36
N ARG A 321 -7.75 10.45 12.06
CA ARG A 321 -8.64 9.82 13.04
C ARG A 321 -10.09 10.10 12.67
N PRO A 322 -10.87 9.06 12.30
CA PRO A 322 -12.25 9.27 11.89
C PRO A 322 -13.11 9.81 13.05
N PRO A 323 -14.00 10.77 12.76
CA PRO A 323 -15.03 11.23 13.70
C PRO A 323 -15.88 10.09 14.22
N ILE A 324 -16.39 10.22 15.45
CA ILE A 324 -17.16 9.17 16.13
C ILE A 324 -18.37 8.72 15.29
N SER A 325 -19.06 9.66 14.66
CA SER A 325 -20.23 9.40 13.82
C SER A 325 -19.94 8.47 12.63
N LEU A 326 -18.74 8.50 12.07
CA LEU A 326 -18.37 7.67 10.91
C LEU A 326 -17.81 6.29 11.31
N ARG A 327 -17.42 6.09 12.57
CA ARG A 327 -16.75 4.84 12.99
C ARG A 327 -17.57 3.59 12.74
N PRO A 328 -18.88 3.51 13.09
CA PRO A 328 -19.65 2.29 12.86
C PRO A 328 -19.72 1.91 11.37
N TRP A 329 -19.89 2.91 10.51
CA TRP A 329 -19.94 2.72 9.06
C TRP A 329 -18.60 2.25 8.49
N LEU A 330 -17.49 2.93 8.85
CA LEU A 330 -16.15 2.54 8.42
C LEU A 330 -15.73 1.17 8.96
N MET A 331 -16.12 0.85 10.20
CA MET A 331 -15.86 -0.46 10.81
C MET A 331 -16.57 -1.57 10.05
N SER A 332 -17.86 -1.40 9.72
CA SER A 332 -18.61 -2.41 8.95
C SER A 332 -17.97 -2.68 7.58
N LEU A 333 -17.55 -1.63 6.86
CA LEU A 333 -16.87 -1.76 5.57
C LEU A 333 -15.50 -2.45 5.73
N ALA A 334 -14.75 -2.10 6.76
CA ALA A 334 -13.45 -2.71 7.05
C ALA A 334 -13.56 -4.18 7.42
N GLU A 335 -14.52 -4.57 8.25
CA GLU A 335 -14.77 -5.97 8.61
C GLU A 335 -15.12 -6.80 7.38
N ASN A 336 -16.05 -6.30 6.55
CA ASN A 336 -16.42 -7.01 5.33
C ASN A 336 -15.21 -7.18 4.38
N THR A 337 -14.39 -6.14 4.24
CA THR A 337 -13.20 -6.18 3.39
C THR A 337 -12.15 -7.13 3.95
N ARG A 338 -11.92 -7.12 5.27
CA ARG A 338 -10.99 -8.03 5.96
C ARG A 338 -11.43 -9.48 5.84
N GLU A 339 -12.71 -9.76 6.03
CA GLU A 339 -13.23 -11.11 5.87
C GLU A 339 -13.05 -11.63 4.45
N ARG A 340 -13.35 -10.82 3.43
CA ARG A 340 -13.12 -11.16 2.02
C ARG A 340 -11.62 -11.35 1.72
N ALA A 341 -10.76 -10.48 2.21
CA ALA A 341 -9.31 -10.59 2.05
C ALA A 341 -8.78 -11.88 2.70
N ARG A 342 -9.23 -12.19 3.92
CA ARG A 342 -8.91 -13.43 4.63
C ARG A 342 -9.41 -14.65 3.85
N HIS A 343 -10.60 -14.58 3.26
CA HIS A 343 -11.09 -15.63 2.39
C HIS A 343 -10.19 -15.81 1.18
N VAL A 344 -9.84 -14.77 0.43
CA VAL A 344 -8.90 -14.89 -0.71
C VAL A 344 -7.53 -15.40 -0.29
N PHE A 345 -7.04 -14.98 0.88
CA PHE A 345 -5.75 -15.42 1.43
C PHE A 345 -5.78 -16.90 1.85
N ALA A 346 -6.87 -17.36 2.47
CA ALA A 346 -7.04 -18.73 2.95
C ALA A 346 -7.53 -19.70 1.86
N TYR A 347 -8.36 -19.25 0.91
CA TYR A 347 -8.90 -20.03 -0.22
C TYR A 347 -7.84 -20.21 -1.33
N ARG A 348 -6.67 -20.76 -0.97
CA ARG A 348 -5.84 -21.56 -1.89
C ARG A 348 -6.40 -22.99 -2.09
N GLY A 349 -7.51 -23.33 -1.43
CA GLY A 349 -7.92 -24.72 -1.23
C GLY A 349 -9.41 -25.04 -1.31
N THR A 350 -10.30 -24.12 -1.70
CA THR A 350 -11.63 -24.56 -2.12
C THR A 350 -11.68 -24.48 -3.63
N PRO A 351 -11.87 -25.61 -4.30
CA PRO A 351 -12.01 -25.61 -5.74
C PRO A 351 -13.18 -24.73 -6.11
N THR A 352 -12.93 -23.87 -7.09
CA THR A 352 -14.01 -23.26 -7.87
C THR A 352 -14.94 -24.41 -8.26
N PRO A 353 -16.26 -24.33 -8.02
CA PRO A 353 -17.16 -25.39 -8.46
C PRO A 353 -16.87 -25.63 -9.93
N ALA A 354 -16.47 -26.85 -10.27
CA ALA A 354 -16.41 -27.27 -11.66
C ALA A 354 -17.75 -26.92 -12.30
N GLN A 355 -17.74 -26.59 -13.60
CA GLN A 355 -18.94 -26.29 -14.39
C GLN A 355 -20.16 -27.09 -13.89
N GLY A 356 -21.13 -26.40 -13.27
CA GLY A 356 -22.36 -27.04 -12.76
C GLY A 356 -22.60 -27.02 -11.24
N ASN A 357 -22.05 -26.07 -10.48
CA ASN A 357 -22.46 -25.75 -9.09
C ASN A 357 -22.48 -26.96 -8.10
N THR A 358 -21.70 -28.01 -8.38
CA THR A 358 -21.63 -29.21 -7.53
C THR A 358 -20.43 -29.07 -6.57
N PRO A 359 -20.59 -29.29 -5.25
CA PRO A 359 -19.50 -29.19 -4.29
C PRO A 359 -18.40 -30.22 -4.60
N VAL A 360 -17.13 -29.83 -4.45
CA VAL A 360 -16.02 -30.81 -4.47
C VAL A 360 -15.93 -31.48 -3.12
N GLU A 361 -15.72 -32.80 -3.15
CA GLU A 361 -15.49 -33.60 -1.96
C GLU A 361 -14.12 -33.28 -1.35
N GLN A 362 -14.12 -32.89 -0.08
CA GLN A 362 -12.90 -32.60 0.69
C GLN A 362 -12.66 -33.71 1.72
N VAL A 363 -11.39 -34.07 1.91
CA VAL A 363 -11.03 -35.10 2.90
C VAL A 363 -11.12 -34.59 4.34
N TRP A 364 -10.97 -33.28 4.57
CA TRP A 364 -11.06 -32.68 5.90
C TRP A 364 -12.42 -32.00 6.12
N ARG A 365 -13.10 -32.36 7.20
CA ARG A 365 -14.27 -31.65 7.74
C ARG A 365 -13.92 -30.87 9.01
N ILE A 366 -14.64 -29.79 9.24
CA ILE A 366 -14.46 -28.93 10.42
C ILE A 366 -15.61 -29.18 11.39
N ASP A 367 -15.29 -29.75 12.56
CA ASP A 367 -16.22 -29.93 13.65
C ASP A 367 -16.11 -28.75 14.62
N ARG A 368 -17.21 -28.04 14.84
CA ARG A 368 -17.28 -26.95 15.84
C ARG A 368 -17.75 -27.50 17.18
N VAL A 369 -16.88 -27.46 18.18
CA VAL A 369 -17.18 -27.82 19.57
C VAL A 369 -17.16 -26.59 20.48
N LYS A 370 -17.74 -26.67 21.68
CA LYS A 370 -17.74 -25.53 22.63
C LYS A 370 -16.35 -25.01 22.98
N ALA A 371 -15.33 -25.88 22.94
CA ALA A 371 -13.93 -25.54 23.23
C ALA A 371 -13.12 -25.07 22.00
N GLY A 372 -13.72 -24.97 20.81
CA GLY A 372 -13.03 -24.54 19.59
C GLY A 372 -13.38 -25.38 18.35
N MET A 373 -12.53 -25.30 17.33
CA MET A 373 -12.67 -26.08 16.10
C MET A 373 -11.77 -27.31 16.14
N ARG A 374 -12.21 -28.42 15.56
CA ARG A 374 -11.39 -29.61 15.31
C ARG A 374 -11.47 -29.99 13.84
N TYR A 375 -10.36 -30.48 13.29
CA TYR A 375 -10.30 -31.01 11.94
C TYR A 375 -10.43 -32.53 12.01
N ARG A 376 -11.34 -33.08 11.21
CA ARG A 376 -11.60 -34.51 11.11
C ARG A 376 -11.48 -34.97 9.67
N ILE A 377 -11.07 -36.21 9.48
CA ILE A 377 -11.11 -36.85 8.19
C ILE A 377 -12.56 -37.28 7.93
N ASP A 378 -13.10 -36.94 6.77
CA ASP A 378 -14.40 -37.42 6.33
C ASP A 378 -14.26 -38.83 5.78
N GLU A 379 -14.80 -39.81 6.52
CA GLU A 379 -14.80 -41.21 6.11
C GLU A 379 -15.63 -41.48 4.85
N LYS A 380 -16.51 -40.55 4.46
CA LYS A 380 -17.26 -40.64 3.21
C LYS A 380 -16.43 -40.25 1.99
N HIS A 381 -15.28 -39.59 2.18
CA HIS A 381 -14.38 -39.23 1.10
C HIS A 381 -13.93 -40.48 0.35
N ALA A 382 -13.95 -40.45 -0.98
CA ALA A 382 -13.73 -41.63 -1.83
C ALA A 382 -12.47 -42.44 -1.44
N SER A 383 -11.34 -41.76 -1.21
CA SER A 383 -10.07 -42.39 -0.83
C SER A 383 -10.09 -43.06 0.54
N VAL A 384 -10.86 -42.52 1.49
CA VAL A 384 -10.94 -43.06 2.85
C VAL A 384 -11.94 -44.21 2.90
N ALA A 385 -13.09 -44.02 2.25
CA ALA A 385 -14.14 -45.03 2.14
C ALA A 385 -13.63 -46.30 1.44
N ALA A 386 -12.82 -46.16 0.38
CA ALA A 386 -12.22 -47.28 -0.32
C ALA A 386 -11.34 -48.14 0.61
N VAL A 387 -10.49 -47.52 1.43
CA VAL A 387 -9.64 -48.25 2.38
C VAL A 387 -10.48 -48.89 3.49
N LEU A 388 -11.40 -48.14 4.10
CA LEU A 388 -12.22 -48.64 5.21
C LEU A 388 -13.13 -49.81 4.82
N ALA A 389 -13.50 -49.92 3.54
CA ALA A 389 -14.28 -51.05 3.02
C ALA A 389 -13.44 -52.31 2.76
N ASN A 390 -12.14 -52.16 2.44
CA ASN A 390 -11.27 -53.27 2.03
C ASN A 390 -10.38 -53.83 3.15
N VAL A 391 -10.21 -53.09 4.24
CA VAL A 391 -9.21 -53.42 5.27
C VAL A 391 -9.65 -54.55 6.25
N GLY A 392 -10.87 -55.05 6.14
CA GLY A 392 -11.37 -56.21 6.90
C GLY A 392 -11.22 -56.03 8.42
N GLU A 393 -10.63 -57.02 9.09
CA GLU A 393 -10.44 -57.03 10.55
C GLU A 393 -9.53 -55.90 11.07
N LEU A 394 -8.72 -55.28 10.21
CA LEU A 394 -7.83 -54.17 10.58
C LEU A 394 -8.55 -52.82 10.65
N GLN A 395 -9.86 -52.77 10.38
CA GLN A 395 -10.62 -51.53 10.37
C GLN A 395 -10.52 -50.70 11.67
N PRO A 396 -10.56 -51.28 12.88
CA PRO A 396 -10.34 -50.52 14.12
C PRO A 396 -8.96 -49.86 14.19
N LEU A 397 -7.92 -50.54 13.69
CA LEU A 397 -6.55 -50.02 13.68
C LEU A 397 -6.39 -48.85 12.70
N VAL A 398 -6.99 -48.95 11.51
CA VAL A 398 -7.01 -47.84 10.53
C VAL A 398 -7.73 -46.61 11.09
N ARG A 399 -8.89 -46.82 11.74
CA ARG A 399 -9.62 -45.72 12.40
C ARG A 399 -8.79 -45.06 13.50
N ALA A 400 -8.07 -45.85 14.30
CA ALA A 400 -7.15 -45.33 15.31
C ALA A 400 -6.00 -44.52 14.68
N MET A 401 -5.41 -45.00 13.58
CA MET A 401 -4.37 -44.28 12.84
C MET A 401 -4.87 -42.93 12.30
N LEU A 402 -6.03 -42.93 11.61
CA LEU A 402 -6.64 -41.68 11.14
C LEU A 402 -6.89 -40.72 12.30
N ARG A 403 -7.37 -41.23 13.43
CA ARG A 403 -7.60 -40.42 14.62
C ARG A 403 -6.32 -39.79 15.18
N VAL A 404 -5.20 -40.50 15.18
CA VAL A 404 -3.90 -39.93 15.59
C VAL A 404 -3.49 -38.81 14.63
N ILE A 405 -3.68 -38.97 13.32
CA ILE A 405 -3.40 -37.92 12.33
C ILE A 405 -4.27 -36.68 12.57
N GLU A 406 -5.57 -36.87 12.84
CA GLU A 406 -6.50 -35.78 13.15
C GLU A 406 -6.10 -34.98 14.41
N GLU A 407 -5.61 -35.65 15.45
CA GLU A 407 -5.24 -35.00 16.72
C GLU A 407 -3.81 -34.43 16.70
N THR A 408 -2.99 -34.76 15.69
CA THR A 408 -1.59 -34.30 15.58
C THR A 408 -1.35 -33.30 14.44
N VAL A 409 -2.42 -32.78 13.81
CA VAL A 409 -2.30 -31.73 12.78
C VAL A 409 -1.50 -30.54 13.35
N PRO A 410 -0.34 -30.17 12.76
CA PRO A 410 0.57 -29.19 13.34
C PRO A 410 0.13 -27.74 13.03
N VAL A 411 -1.10 -27.39 13.43
CA VAL A 411 -1.74 -26.10 13.11
C VAL A 411 -0.89 -24.90 13.54
N GLN A 412 -0.32 -24.96 14.75
CA GLN A 412 0.51 -23.88 15.28
C GLN A 412 1.79 -23.69 14.45
N ARG A 413 2.41 -24.79 14.03
CA ARG A 413 3.64 -24.73 13.21
C ARG A 413 3.35 -24.20 11.81
N ILE A 414 2.27 -24.65 11.18
CA ILE A 414 1.81 -24.14 9.88
C ILE A 414 1.57 -22.63 9.94
N TRP A 415 0.96 -22.14 11.02
CA TRP A 415 0.71 -20.71 11.21
C TRP A 415 2.02 -19.94 11.41
N LEU A 416 2.95 -20.47 12.21
CA LEU A 416 4.26 -19.87 12.43
C LEU A 416 5.06 -19.77 11.12
N ASP A 417 5.15 -20.87 10.37
CA ASP A 417 5.87 -20.91 9.09
C ASP A 417 5.25 -19.91 8.08
N THR A 418 3.92 -19.76 8.07
CA THR A 418 3.22 -18.77 7.22
C THR A 418 3.52 -17.33 7.64
N ALA A 419 3.59 -17.07 8.95
CA ALA A 419 3.87 -15.74 9.49
C ALA A 419 5.34 -15.33 9.30
N GLU A 420 6.28 -16.27 9.44
CA GLU A 420 7.73 -16.02 9.34
C GLU A 420 8.22 -15.99 7.89
N ASN A 421 7.82 -16.96 7.07
CA ASN A 421 8.39 -17.14 5.72
C ASN A 421 7.60 -16.47 4.60
N LYS A 422 6.47 -15.79 4.91
CA LYS A 422 5.55 -15.14 3.93
C LYS A 422 4.98 -16.05 2.84
N GLU A 423 5.28 -17.34 2.88
CA GLU A 423 4.78 -18.39 1.99
C GLU A 423 3.94 -19.38 2.79
N THR A 424 2.76 -19.73 2.27
CA THR A 424 1.98 -20.82 2.86
C THR A 424 2.51 -22.17 2.37
N PRO A 425 2.39 -23.24 3.18
CA PRO A 425 2.82 -24.58 2.78
C PRO A 425 2.20 -25.02 1.44
N ARG A 426 3.00 -25.70 0.61
CA ARG A 426 2.56 -26.29 -0.65
C ARG A 426 1.65 -27.48 -0.36
N THR A 427 0.51 -27.57 -1.05
CA THR A 427 -0.51 -28.61 -0.84
C THR A 427 -1.09 -29.10 -2.16
N GLY A 428 -1.78 -30.24 -2.14
CA GLY A 428 -2.46 -30.78 -3.32
C GLY A 428 -1.51 -31.08 -4.49
N PHE A 429 -0.34 -31.65 -4.20
CA PHE A 429 0.73 -31.97 -5.15
C PHE A 429 1.37 -30.77 -5.86
N GLU A 430 1.28 -29.57 -5.29
CA GLU A 430 1.95 -28.38 -5.84
C GLU A 430 3.48 -28.53 -5.81
N GLY A 431 4.11 -28.50 -6.99
CA GLY A 431 5.54 -28.70 -7.15
C GLY A 431 5.97 -30.17 -7.27
N GLU A 432 5.05 -31.11 -7.12
CA GLU A 432 5.30 -32.53 -7.34
C GLU A 432 5.27 -32.89 -8.84
N PRO A 433 6.04 -33.89 -9.29
CA PRO A 433 5.95 -34.39 -10.66
C PRO A 433 4.56 -34.96 -10.97
N ASN A 434 4.07 -34.78 -12.21
CA ASN A 434 2.79 -35.34 -12.66
C ASN A 434 2.68 -36.86 -12.43
N ALA A 435 3.80 -37.58 -12.45
CA ALA A 435 3.85 -39.02 -12.17
C ALA A 435 3.34 -39.37 -10.75
N ALA A 436 3.72 -38.58 -9.74
CA ALA A 436 3.27 -38.79 -8.36
C ALA A 436 1.76 -38.56 -8.21
N VAL A 437 1.21 -37.58 -8.94
CA VAL A 437 -0.25 -37.33 -8.97
C VAL A 437 -0.99 -38.48 -9.65
N ILE A 438 -0.47 -38.96 -10.78
CA ILE A 438 -1.08 -40.06 -11.56
C ILE A 438 -1.07 -41.36 -10.77
N GLU A 439 0.03 -41.68 -10.08
CA GLU A 439 0.14 -42.91 -9.27
C GLU A 439 -0.98 -43.00 -8.23
N VAL A 440 -1.20 -41.93 -7.46
CA VAL A 440 -2.27 -41.89 -6.45
C VAL A 440 -3.65 -41.83 -7.11
N ALA A 441 -3.80 -41.09 -8.21
CA ALA A 441 -5.07 -40.97 -8.92
C ALA A 441 -5.53 -42.30 -9.54
N GLN A 442 -4.61 -43.09 -10.09
CA GLN A 442 -4.90 -44.35 -10.77
C GLN A 442 -5.47 -45.38 -9.78
N VAL A 443 -4.85 -45.52 -8.60
CA VAL A 443 -5.35 -46.44 -7.56
C VAL A 443 -6.79 -46.15 -7.17
N LEU A 444 -7.15 -44.87 -7.03
CA LEU A 444 -8.52 -44.47 -6.69
C LEU A 444 -9.48 -44.64 -7.86
N PHE A 445 -9.02 -44.36 -9.08
CA PHE A 445 -9.80 -44.54 -10.29
C PHE A 445 -10.15 -46.01 -10.53
N ASP A 446 -9.21 -46.93 -10.29
CA ASP A 446 -9.42 -48.36 -10.44
C ASP A 446 -10.44 -48.89 -9.41
N ASP A 447 -10.43 -48.42 -8.14
CA ASP A 447 -11.48 -48.75 -7.15
C ASP A 447 -12.89 -48.31 -7.61
N LEU A 448 -12.99 -47.13 -8.24
CA LEU A 448 -14.27 -46.62 -8.74
C LEU A 448 -14.82 -47.50 -9.86
N ILE A 449 -13.98 -48.03 -10.74
CA ILE A 449 -14.40 -48.91 -11.83
C ILE A 449 -14.70 -50.31 -11.31
N GLU A 450 -13.71 -50.95 -10.67
CA GLU A 450 -13.77 -52.38 -10.34
C GLU A 450 -14.80 -52.68 -9.26
N ARG A 451 -14.90 -51.82 -8.24
CA ARG A 451 -15.74 -52.08 -7.07
C ARG A 451 -17.07 -51.35 -7.11
N LYS A 452 -17.06 -50.06 -7.46
CA LYS A 452 -18.33 -49.30 -7.57
C LYS A 452 -19.06 -49.55 -8.89
N GLY A 453 -18.43 -50.24 -9.85
CA GLY A 453 -19.02 -50.56 -11.14
C GLY A 453 -19.31 -49.31 -11.98
N LEU A 454 -18.61 -48.20 -11.72
CA LEU A 454 -18.78 -46.96 -12.48
C LEU A 454 -18.18 -47.14 -13.87
N SER A 455 -18.81 -46.54 -14.88
CA SER A 455 -18.19 -46.40 -16.19
C SER A 455 -16.95 -45.50 -16.12
N ILE A 456 -16.04 -45.64 -17.08
CA ILE A 456 -14.84 -44.79 -17.20
C ILE A 456 -15.21 -43.29 -17.15
N GLU A 457 -16.29 -42.89 -17.84
CA GLU A 457 -16.74 -41.50 -17.86
C GLU A 457 -17.24 -41.03 -16.48
N GLU A 458 -18.00 -41.87 -15.77
CA GLU A 458 -18.49 -41.55 -14.43
C GLU A 458 -17.37 -41.51 -13.40
N ALA A 459 -16.39 -42.42 -13.49
CA ALA A 459 -15.21 -42.43 -12.65
C ALA A 459 -14.35 -41.17 -12.86
N ARG A 460 -14.13 -40.74 -14.12
CA ARG A 460 -13.46 -39.46 -14.43
C ARG A 460 -14.21 -38.27 -13.87
N LYS A 461 -15.54 -38.26 -13.98
CA LYS A 461 -16.39 -37.19 -13.44
C LYS A 461 -16.35 -37.13 -11.92
N SER A 462 -16.26 -38.29 -11.24
CA SER A 462 -16.04 -38.38 -9.80
C SER A 462 -14.68 -37.82 -9.41
N MET A 463 -13.59 -38.28 -10.07
CA MET A 463 -12.22 -37.81 -9.80
C MET A 463 -12.07 -36.30 -10.03
N ALA A 464 -12.70 -35.75 -11.06
CA ALA A 464 -12.71 -34.30 -11.34
C ALA A 464 -13.43 -33.48 -10.24
N ARG A 465 -14.11 -34.15 -9.30
CA ARG A 465 -14.82 -33.56 -8.15
C ARG A 465 -14.25 -33.98 -6.81
N THR A 466 -13.10 -34.65 -6.80
CA THR A 466 -12.41 -35.11 -5.58
C THR A 466 -11.12 -34.33 -5.40
N GLU A 467 -10.89 -33.78 -4.22
CA GLU A 467 -9.61 -33.14 -3.87
C GLU A 467 -8.52 -34.20 -3.64
N PRO A 468 -7.27 -34.02 -4.13
CA PRO A 468 -6.71 -32.90 -4.90
C PRO A 468 -6.75 -33.04 -6.44
N PHE A 469 -7.46 -34.04 -6.98
CA PHE A 469 -7.45 -34.36 -8.42
C PHE A 469 -8.25 -33.38 -9.29
N GLN A 470 -9.22 -32.68 -8.73
CA GLN A 470 -9.94 -31.58 -9.37
C GLN A 470 -9.02 -30.46 -9.90
N LYS A 471 -7.82 -30.28 -9.33
CA LYS A 471 -6.78 -29.34 -9.80
C LYS A 471 -6.04 -29.84 -11.06
N TYR A 472 -6.21 -31.10 -11.44
CA TYR A 472 -5.49 -31.75 -12.54
C TYR A 472 -6.43 -32.33 -13.62
N PRO A 473 -7.33 -31.53 -14.22
CA PRO A 473 -8.34 -32.03 -15.15
C PRO A 473 -7.73 -32.73 -16.38
N ALA A 474 -6.58 -32.26 -16.86
CA ALA A 474 -5.88 -32.88 -17.99
C ALA A 474 -5.28 -34.25 -17.64
N LEU A 475 -4.88 -34.48 -16.39
CA LEU A 475 -4.39 -35.78 -15.93
C LEU A 475 -5.58 -36.73 -15.69
N VAL A 476 -6.63 -36.25 -15.03
CA VAL A 476 -7.87 -37.01 -14.79
C VAL A 476 -8.49 -37.48 -16.10
N ALA A 477 -8.50 -36.65 -17.15
CA ALA A 477 -9.03 -37.01 -18.47
C ALA A 477 -8.28 -38.15 -19.15
N LYS A 478 -7.03 -38.44 -18.75
CA LYS A 478 -6.21 -39.53 -19.31
C LYS A 478 -6.35 -40.85 -18.55
N LEU A 479 -6.96 -40.87 -17.36
CA LEU A 479 -7.16 -42.08 -16.56
C LEU A 479 -8.06 -43.07 -17.30
N GLY A 480 -7.64 -44.32 -17.45
CA GLY A 480 -8.41 -45.36 -18.15
C GLY A 480 -8.42 -45.23 -19.69
N SER A 481 -7.63 -44.33 -20.27
CA SER A 481 -7.28 -44.43 -21.70
C SER A 481 -6.16 -45.45 -21.83
N GLU A 482 -6.32 -46.47 -22.68
CA GLU A 482 -5.26 -47.47 -22.92
C GLU A 482 -3.93 -46.79 -23.33
N LYS A 483 -2.81 -47.39 -22.90
CA LYS A 483 -1.44 -46.87 -23.02
C LYS A 483 -1.05 -46.42 -24.43
#